data_AF-A0A1A8M4H8-F1
#
_entry.id   AF-A0A1A8M4H8-F1
#
_cell.length_a   1.000
_cell.length_b   1.000
_cell.length_c   1.000
_cell.angle_alpha   90.00
_cell.angle_beta   90.00
_cell.angle_gamma   90.00
#
_symmetry.space_group_name_H-M   'P 1'
#
loop_
_entity.id
_entity.type
_entity.pdbx_description
1 polymer ?
#
loop_
_entity_poly.entity_id
_entity_poly.type
_entity_poly.pdbx_seq_one_letter_code
_entity_poly.pdbx_strand_id
1 'polypeptide(L)'
;MALEQLSDVVQRCQALPGDGYSSEEHDVFTTAGRTCIEEGHSPQVLSIVLDEKNQNLIRSLGWNLLPPLIQVLLKKEDKHLPQCLAMFNHLMETCRPKELLIGLLEQLEHDDPDGIANRLHLLLSPLQKVLLSLGSRKASSLGMTLSSVLDQLAKLPVPGTKEQEEDDIFSLCRCCTELMEFVRPFVLEARQSGRTQGDSCKSLGGLGGDNEDELQTELLKFCMKALSQPLLEVQLRDPDTLPLSPLRAFATEILDIVSAIGESLPALVFLPLLKRKQVPGFLEEEVRYPKTSLASLAHLVFVHHLAAGTFPSVFSPVFCLRGNLEHVSLLLSRTEDLGLQKGLELYEKSLVCVDNNSLPADLLEIKTFLTVPQDLIKVMTLCPTDVLRTKGLKVFQLSIDKFDTEAKYRFFQYLLRTSNHSGVEGYIIKNIRNQIDSALQPGKENAWFQGTHLMPLLRKVFSLPDGPETDLLQYMDRVMESLNLLRYLVIRDKVTENQTGVWTELYKIEDTFMRPLRVGLNMSRAHYERELQDTREGKKKAKGQARLQSGAFSPDIL
;
A
#
# COMPACT_ATOMS: atom_id res chain seq x y z
N MET A 1 12.72 34.74 -41.72
CA MET A 1 12.92 33.43 -42.38
C MET A 1 11.88 32.40 -41.94
N ALA A 2 11.72 32.11 -40.63
CA ALA A 2 10.72 31.12 -40.18
C ALA A 2 9.26 31.52 -40.52
N LEU A 3 8.91 32.81 -40.37
CA LEU A 3 7.58 33.33 -40.69
C LEU A 3 7.24 33.27 -42.20
N GLU A 4 8.25 33.48 -43.05
CA GLU A 4 8.11 33.36 -44.51
C GLU A 4 7.89 31.90 -44.90
N GLN A 5 8.64 30.97 -44.30
CA GLN A 5 8.44 29.53 -44.50
C GLN A 5 7.06 29.06 -44.03
N LEU A 6 6.57 29.55 -42.89
CA LEU A 6 5.22 29.22 -42.41
C LEU A 6 4.15 29.77 -43.36
N SER A 7 4.32 31.00 -43.85
CA SER A 7 3.39 31.63 -44.80
C SER A 7 3.38 30.89 -46.15
N ASP A 8 4.54 30.46 -46.64
CA ASP A 8 4.69 29.71 -47.90
C ASP A 8 4.05 28.31 -47.81
N VAL A 9 4.12 27.66 -46.65
CA VAL A 9 3.46 26.37 -46.42
C VAL A 9 1.96 26.54 -46.31
N VAL A 10 1.48 27.56 -45.60
CA VAL A 10 0.05 27.86 -45.48
C VAL A 10 -0.54 28.18 -46.86
N GLN A 11 0.13 28.98 -47.69
CA GLN A 11 -0.32 29.27 -49.05
C GLN A 11 -0.34 28.02 -49.96
N ARG A 12 0.66 27.13 -49.84
CA ARG A 12 0.67 25.85 -50.57
C ARG A 12 -0.50 24.95 -50.14
N CYS A 13 -0.77 24.87 -48.84
CA CYS A 13 -1.85 24.06 -48.31
C CYS A 13 -3.25 24.65 -48.57
N GLN A 14 -3.38 25.98 -48.70
CA GLN A 14 -4.60 26.66 -49.14
C GLN A 14 -4.98 26.30 -50.59
N ALA A 15 -3.98 25.99 -51.43
CA ALA A 15 -4.20 25.62 -52.84
C ALA A 15 -4.65 24.16 -53.03
N LEU A 16 -4.56 23.33 -51.99
CA LEU A 16 -4.94 21.92 -52.01
C LEU A 16 -6.40 21.73 -51.52
N PRO A 17 -7.27 21.06 -52.29
CA PRO A 17 -8.63 20.78 -51.86
C PRO A 17 -8.68 19.56 -50.91
N GLY A 18 -9.01 19.79 -49.65
CA GLY A 18 -9.35 18.74 -48.67
C GLY A 18 -8.23 18.32 -47.72
N ASP A 19 -8.53 17.33 -46.87
CA ASP A 19 -7.70 16.88 -45.72
C ASP A 19 -6.49 15.98 -46.09
N GLY A 20 -6.11 15.93 -47.37
CA GLY A 20 -5.12 15.00 -47.91
C GLY A 20 -3.69 15.53 -47.94
N TYR A 21 -3.20 16.12 -46.84
CA TYR A 21 -1.85 16.67 -46.78
C TYR A 21 -0.79 15.56 -46.73
N SER A 22 0.32 15.75 -47.45
CA SER A 22 1.45 14.82 -47.45
C SER A 22 2.21 14.84 -46.12
N SER A 23 2.93 13.77 -45.79
CA SER A 23 3.78 13.69 -44.58
C SER A 23 4.82 14.83 -44.54
N GLU A 24 5.34 15.22 -45.71
CA GLU A 24 6.31 16.32 -45.81
C GLU A 24 5.69 17.68 -45.46
N GLU A 25 4.44 17.93 -45.87
CA GLU A 25 3.72 19.18 -45.51
C GLU A 25 3.41 19.25 -44.01
N HIS A 26 3.15 18.12 -43.36
CA HIS A 26 3.01 18.05 -41.90
C HIS A 26 4.31 18.41 -41.18
N ASP A 27 5.44 17.85 -41.62
CA ASP A 27 6.75 18.07 -40.99
C ASP A 27 7.22 19.52 -41.17
N VAL A 28 7.05 20.09 -42.36
CA VAL A 28 7.44 21.48 -42.62
C VAL A 28 6.53 22.46 -41.88
N PHE A 29 5.22 22.22 -41.79
CA PHE A 29 4.30 23.04 -41.00
C PHE A 29 4.67 23.01 -39.51
N THR A 30 4.95 21.83 -38.96
CA THR A 30 5.32 21.63 -37.55
C THR A 30 6.63 22.33 -37.23
N THR A 31 7.64 22.18 -38.10
CA THR A 31 8.97 22.77 -37.90
C THR A 31 8.89 24.29 -38.02
N ALA A 32 8.27 24.82 -39.08
CA ALA A 32 8.14 26.27 -39.26
C ALA A 32 7.29 26.91 -38.16
N GLY A 33 6.20 26.26 -37.74
CA GLY A 33 5.33 26.73 -36.66
C GLY A 33 6.04 26.77 -35.31
N ARG A 34 6.81 25.72 -34.97
CA ARG A 34 7.65 25.67 -33.77
C ARG A 34 8.66 26.81 -33.76
N THR A 35 9.44 26.95 -34.82
CA THR A 35 10.48 27.99 -34.92
C THR A 35 9.87 29.38 -34.83
N CYS A 36 8.70 29.63 -35.42
CA CYS A 36 8.02 30.92 -35.29
C CYS A 36 7.61 31.26 -33.85
N ILE A 37 7.13 30.27 -33.09
CA ILE A 37 6.73 30.46 -31.69
C ILE A 37 7.98 30.65 -30.81
N GLU A 38 9.04 29.89 -31.05
CA GLU A 38 10.30 29.99 -30.31
C GLU A 38 11.06 31.31 -30.58
N GLU A 39 10.99 31.84 -31.80
CA GLU A 39 11.58 33.14 -32.20
C GLU A 39 10.76 34.36 -31.74
N GLY A 40 9.62 34.16 -31.08
CA GLY A 40 8.77 35.24 -30.56
C GLY A 40 7.82 35.88 -31.58
N HIS A 41 7.57 35.23 -32.72
CA HIS A 41 6.62 35.66 -33.74
C HIS A 41 5.16 35.24 -33.45
N SER A 42 4.82 34.98 -32.19
CA SER A 42 3.48 34.58 -31.71
C SER A 42 2.32 35.47 -32.21
N PRO A 43 2.41 36.82 -32.27
CA PRO A 43 1.29 37.61 -32.78
C PRO A 43 1.04 37.41 -34.28
N GLN A 44 2.08 37.18 -35.08
CA GLN A 44 1.91 36.86 -36.50
C GLN A 44 1.33 35.46 -36.70
N VAL A 45 1.78 34.47 -35.91
CA VAL A 45 1.20 33.13 -35.93
C VAL A 45 -0.29 33.15 -35.52
N LEU A 46 -0.66 33.93 -34.48
CA LEU A 46 -2.05 34.12 -34.09
C LEU A 46 -2.90 34.69 -35.24
N SER A 47 -2.38 35.66 -36.00
CA SER A 47 -3.11 36.22 -37.15
C SER A 47 -3.37 35.18 -38.25
N ILE A 48 -2.45 34.24 -38.45
CA ILE A 48 -2.59 33.14 -39.41
C ILE A 48 -3.62 32.12 -38.92
N VAL A 49 -3.61 31.80 -37.61
CA VAL A 49 -4.52 30.83 -36.98
C VAL A 49 -5.97 31.33 -36.96
N LEU A 50 -6.17 32.65 -36.77
CA LEU A 50 -7.50 33.26 -36.72
C LEU A 50 -8.11 33.56 -38.11
N ASP A 51 -7.33 33.49 -39.18
CA ASP A 51 -7.84 33.75 -40.53
C ASP A 51 -8.87 32.68 -40.95
N GLU A 52 -10.04 33.12 -41.40
CA GLU A 52 -11.13 32.25 -41.87
C GLU A 52 -10.69 31.35 -43.04
N LYS A 53 -9.75 31.82 -43.87
CA LYS A 53 -9.22 31.05 -45.00
C LYS A 53 -8.38 29.84 -44.57
N ASN A 54 -7.85 29.89 -43.37
CA ASN A 54 -6.94 28.85 -42.84
C ASN A 54 -7.66 27.82 -41.97
N GLN A 55 -8.95 27.97 -41.70
CA GLN A 55 -9.65 27.12 -40.73
C GLN A 55 -9.63 25.63 -41.08
N ASN A 56 -9.68 25.28 -42.37
CA ASN A 56 -9.58 23.87 -42.79
C ASN A 56 -8.19 23.28 -42.49
N LEU A 57 -7.13 24.05 -42.72
CA LEU A 57 -5.76 23.65 -42.39
C LEU A 57 -5.55 23.59 -40.87
N ILE A 58 -6.03 24.58 -40.12
CA ILE A 58 -5.92 24.61 -38.67
C ILE A 58 -6.70 23.44 -38.05
N ARG A 59 -7.84 23.07 -38.63
CA ARG A 59 -8.65 21.94 -38.17
C ARG A 59 -7.91 20.60 -38.23
N SER A 60 -7.02 20.38 -39.21
CA SER A 60 -6.26 19.14 -39.40
C SER A 60 -4.82 19.18 -38.87
N LEU A 61 -4.14 20.33 -38.97
CA LEU A 61 -2.71 20.46 -38.65
C LEU A 61 -2.45 21.31 -37.40
N GLY A 62 -3.44 22.02 -36.88
CA GLY A 62 -3.26 22.98 -35.78
C GLY A 62 -2.77 22.34 -34.48
N TRP A 63 -3.07 21.05 -34.26
CA TRP A 63 -2.60 20.32 -33.08
C TRP A 63 -1.06 20.17 -33.02
N ASN A 64 -0.36 20.23 -34.15
CA ASN A 64 1.10 20.21 -34.20
C ASN A 64 1.75 21.44 -33.55
N LEU A 65 1.00 22.52 -33.36
CA LEU A 65 1.45 23.73 -32.68
C LEU A 65 1.32 23.64 -31.15
N LEU A 66 0.68 22.59 -30.60
CA LEU A 66 0.49 22.44 -29.16
C LEU A 66 1.80 22.34 -28.36
N PRO A 67 2.80 21.51 -28.75
CA PRO A 67 4.02 21.36 -27.95
C PRO A 67 4.77 22.67 -27.69
N PRO A 68 5.09 23.51 -28.71
CA PRO A 68 5.76 24.78 -28.46
C PRO A 68 4.89 25.77 -27.69
N LEU A 69 3.56 25.76 -27.89
CA LEU A 69 2.66 26.62 -27.10
C LEU A 69 2.67 26.24 -25.63
N ILE A 70 2.54 24.96 -25.32
CA ILE A 70 2.56 24.46 -23.94
C ILE A 70 3.88 24.80 -23.27
N GLN A 71 5.01 24.68 -23.97
CA GLN A 71 6.31 25.06 -23.43
C GLN A 71 6.40 26.55 -23.08
N VAL A 72 5.84 27.44 -23.91
CA VAL A 72 5.78 28.88 -23.63
C VAL A 72 4.82 29.17 -22.46
N LEU A 73 3.67 28.52 -22.42
CA LEU A 73 2.68 28.66 -21.34
C LEU A 73 3.22 28.21 -19.98
N LEU A 74 4.04 27.16 -19.95
CA LEU A 74 4.69 26.67 -18.73
C LEU A 74 5.77 27.63 -18.20
N LYS A 75 6.48 28.34 -19.08
CA LYS A 75 7.56 29.28 -18.68
C LYS A 75 7.04 30.57 -18.02
N LYS A 76 5.76 30.95 -18.20
CA LYS A 76 5.04 32.09 -17.58
C LYS A 76 5.66 33.50 -17.74
N GLU A 77 6.90 33.65 -18.18
CA GLU A 77 7.65 34.90 -18.26
C GLU A 77 7.68 35.54 -19.66
N ASP A 78 6.91 35.02 -20.61
CA ASP A 78 6.92 35.50 -21.99
C ASP A 78 6.04 36.75 -22.18
N LYS A 79 6.55 37.77 -22.88
CA LYS A 79 5.81 38.97 -23.27
C LYS A 79 4.62 38.66 -24.19
N HIS A 80 4.65 37.50 -24.86
CA HIS A 80 3.62 37.05 -25.77
C HIS A 80 2.63 36.03 -25.18
N LEU A 81 2.63 35.85 -23.85
CA LEU A 81 1.75 34.91 -23.15
C LEU A 81 0.25 35.08 -23.49
N PRO A 82 -0.32 36.30 -23.57
CA PRO A 82 -1.73 36.47 -23.94
C PRO A 82 -2.06 35.97 -25.35
N GLN A 83 -1.14 36.18 -26.31
CA GLN A 83 -1.31 35.72 -27.68
C GLN A 83 -1.21 34.20 -27.77
N CYS A 84 -0.26 33.58 -27.06
CA CYS A 84 -0.14 32.13 -26.98
C CYS A 84 -1.37 31.48 -26.31
N LEU A 85 -1.92 32.09 -25.25
CA LEU A 85 -3.17 31.64 -24.62
C LEU A 85 -4.37 31.75 -25.56
N ALA A 86 -4.48 32.85 -26.31
CA ALA A 86 -5.54 33.03 -27.30
C ALA A 86 -5.44 31.99 -28.43
N MET A 87 -4.23 31.73 -28.94
CA MET A 87 -3.98 30.67 -29.90
C MET A 87 -4.37 29.30 -29.33
N PHE A 88 -3.91 28.99 -28.12
CA PHE A 88 -4.18 27.71 -27.46
C PHE A 88 -5.69 27.46 -27.28
N ASN A 89 -6.44 28.45 -26.79
CA ASN A 89 -7.89 28.35 -26.65
C ASN A 89 -8.60 28.19 -28.00
N HIS A 90 -8.18 28.94 -29.03
CA HIS A 90 -8.74 28.80 -30.38
C HIS A 90 -8.52 27.39 -30.94
N LEU A 91 -7.32 26.83 -30.78
CA LEU A 91 -7.02 25.46 -31.21
C LEU A 91 -7.91 24.41 -30.51
N MET A 92 -8.30 24.64 -29.24
CA MET A 92 -9.23 23.75 -28.54
C MET A 92 -10.64 23.73 -29.16
N GLU A 93 -11.05 24.84 -29.79
CA GLU A 93 -12.38 24.98 -30.39
C GLU A 93 -12.42 24.54 -31.86
N THR A 94 -11.31 24.68 -32.60
CA THR A 94 -11.28 24.45 -34.05
C THR A 94 -10.69 23.11 -34.49
N CYS A 95 -9.74 22.55 -33.74
CA CYS A 95 -9.04 21.33 -34.13
C CYS A 95 -9.93 20.08 -34.00
N ARG A 96 -9.58 19.01 -34.71
CA ARG A 96 -10.23 17.71 -34.56
C ARG A 96 -10.00 17.13 -33.16
N PRO A 97 -11.06 16.79 -32.40
CA PRO A 97 -10.92 16.34 -31.02
C PRO A 97 -10.03 15.11 -30.81
N LYS A 98 -9.96 14.19 -31.77
CA LYS A 98 -9.16 12.96 -31.66
C LYS A 98 -7.66 13.24 -31.72
N GLU A 99 -7.23 14.05 -32.70
CA GLU A 99 -5.82 14.43 -32.89
C GLU A 99 -5.38 15.34 -31.74
N LEU A 100 -6.26 16.25 -31.32
CA LEU A 100 -6.05 17.15 -30.20
C LEU A 100 -5.87 16.39 -28.87
N LEU A 101 -6.69 15.36 -28.62
CA LEU A 101 -6.55 14.52 -27.43
C LEU A 101 -5.17 13.84 -27.39
N ILE A 102 -4.74 13.23 -28.49
CA ILE A 102 -3.45 12.54 -28.57
C ILE A 102 -2.32 13.55 -28.33
N GLY A 103 -2.35 14.68 -29.03
CA GLY A 103 -1.34 15.74 -28.86
C GLY A 103 -1.28 16.31 -27.45
N LEU A 104 -2.40 16.39 -26.72
CA LEU A 104 -2.41 16.81 -25.31
C LEU A 104 -1.87 15.71 -24.37
N LEU A 105 -2.22 14.44 -24.61
CA LEU A 105 -1.73 13.31 -23.80
C LEU A 105 -0.22 13.13 -23.91
N GLU A 106 0.36 13.32 -25.10
CA GLU A 106 1.81 13.30 -25.30
C GLU A 106 2.54 14.36 -24.47
N GLN A 107 1.88 15.48 -24.14
CA GLN A 107 2.48 16.56 -23.36
C GLN A 107 2.35 16.39 -21.84
N LEU A 108 1.59 15.36 -21.38
CA LEU A 108 1.49 15.02 -19.97
C LEU A 108 2.73 14.27 -19.46
N GLU A 109 3.41 13.52 -20.32
CA GLU A 109 4.55 12.70 -19.90
C GLU A 109 5.73 13.57 -19.50
N HIS A 110 6.13 13.46 -18.23
CA HIS A 110 7.30 14.13 -17.68
C HIS A 110 7.89 13.34 -16.51
N ASP A 111 9.11 13.66 -16.11
CA ASP A 111 9.79 12.99 -14.99
C ASP A 111 10.07 13.94 -13.81
N ASP A 112 10.23 15.24 -14.07
CA ASP A 112 10.41 16.23 -13.02
C ASP A 112 9.08 16.55 -12.28
N PRO A 113 9.04 16.53 -10.94
CA PRO A 113 7.81 16.78 -10.16
C PRO A 113 7.14 18.12 -10.43
N ASP A 114 7.90 19.22 -10.50
CA ASP A 114 7.35 20.56 -10.75
C ASP A 114 6.81 20.66 -12.18
N GLY A 115 7.52 20.03 -13.13
CA GLY A 115 7.06 19.87 -14.51
C GLY A 115 5.74 19.11 -14.59
N ILE A 116 5.60 18.00 -13.88
CA ILE A 116 4.36 17.20 -13.83
C ILE A 116 3.20 18.05 -13.29
N ALA A 117 3.38 18.68 -12.13
CA ALA A 117 2.32 19.46 -11.50
C ALA A 117 1.84 20.63 -12.37
N ASN A 118 2.77 21.39 -12.96
CA ASN A 118 2.42 22.50 -13.83
C ASN A 118 1.72 22.04 -15.12
N ARG A 119 2.12 20.89 -15.69
CA ARG A 119 1.47 20.29 -16.87
C ARG A 119 0.07 19.81 -16.55
N LEU A 120 -0.12 19.08 -15.46
CA LEU A 120 -1.45 18.65 -15.01
C LEU A 120 -2.38 19.86 -14.82
N HIS A 121 -1.89 20.89 -14.13
CA HIS A 121 -2.64 22.12 -13.92
C HIS A 121 -3.06 22.80 -15.22
N LEU A 122 -2.16 22.89 -16.20
CA LEU A 122 -2.43 23.53 -17.47
C LEU A 122 -3.36 22.71 -18.37
N LEU A 123 -3.21 21.37 -18.37
CA LEU A 123 -3.79 20.50 -19.40
C LEU A 123 -5.09 19.81 -18.99
N LEU A 124 -5.39 19.67 -17.70
CA LEU A 124 -6.62 18.99 -17.25
C LEU A 124 -7.90 19.66 -17.78
N SER A 125 -8.03 20.99 -17.66
CA SER A 125 -9.22 21.71 -18.15
C SER A 125 -9.38 21.62 -19.68
N PRO A 126 -8.34 21.84 -20.49
CA PRO A 126 -8.37 21.56 -21.93
C PRO A 126 -8.77 20.12 -22.28
N LEU A 127 -8.14 19.14 -21.63
CA LEU A 127 -8.48 17.72 -21.82
C LEU A 127 -9.96 17.45 -21.53
N GLN A 128 -10.50 18.04 -20.46
CA GLN A 128 -11.92 17.88 -20.10
C GLN A 128 -12.83 18.39 -21.22
N LYS A 129 -12.56 19.59 -21.75
CA LYS A 129 -13.34 20.17 -22.85
C LYS A 129 -13.30 19.30 -24.10
N VAL A 130 -12.11 18.81 -24.47
CA VAL A 130 -11.93 17.93 -25.64
C VAL A 130 -12.69 16.62 -25.45
N LEU A 131 -12.58 16.00 -24.27
CA LEU A 131 -13.28 14.75 -23.97
C LEU A 131 -14.80 14.91 -23.96
N LEU A 132 -15.33 16.03 -23.44
CA LEU A 132 -16.77 16.32 -23.47
C LEU A 132 -17.29 16.55 -24.90
N SER A 133 -16.42 16.97 -25.83
CA SER A 133 -16.76 17.09 -27.25
C SER A 133 -16.77 15.75 -28.00
N LEU A 134 -16.19 14.69 -27.41
CA LEU A 134 -16.18 13.36 -28.02
C LEU A 134 -17.55 12.69 -27.85
N GLY A 135 -18.11 12.21 -28.95
CA GLY A 135 -19.33 11.39 -28.96
C GLY A 135 -19.08 9.96 -28.50
N SER A 136 -19.25 8.98 -29.40
CA SER A 136 -19.31 7.56 -29.03
C SER A 136 -18.03 6.94 -28.48
N ARG A 137 -16.84 7.55 -28.65
CA ARG A 137 -15.55 7.02 -28.14
C ARG A 137 -15.08 7.65 -26.84
N LYS A 138 -15.93 8.43 -26.18
CA LYS A 138 -15.59 9.20 -24.99
C LYS A 138 -15.09 8.34 -23.84
N ALA A 139 -15.77 7.21 -23.55
CA ALA A 139 -15.43 6.35 -22.43
C ALA A 139 -14.00 5.80 -22.54
N SER A 140 -13.67 5.14 -23.65
CA SER A 140 -12.31 4.64 -23.91
C SER A 140 -11.23 5.75 -23.85
N SER A 141 -11.54 6.93 -24.40
CA SER A 141 -10.63 8.08 -24.39
C SER A 141 -10.41 8.65 -22.99
N LEU A 142 -11.48 8.71 -22.18
CA LEU A 142 -11.41 9.09 -20.78
C LEU A 142 -10.57 8.08 -19.98
N GLY A 143 -10.79 6.78 -20.18
CA GLY A 143 -10.01 5.72 -19.53
C GLY A 143 -8.50 5.85 -19.75
N MET A 144 -8.10 6.09 -21.01
CA MET A 144 -6.69 6.37 -21.35
C MET A 144 -6.18 7.64 -20.65
N THR A 145 -6.96 8.72 -20.67
CA THR A 145 -6.56 10.00 -20.06
C THR A 145 -6.40 9.87 -18.54
N LEU A 146 -7.36 9.25 -17.87
CA LEU A 146 -7.32 9.00 -16.43
C LEU A 146 -6.15 8.10 -16.05
N SER A 147 -5.86 7.09 -16.87
CA SER A 147 -4.72 6.21 -16.65
C SER A 147 -3.40 6.99 -16.72
N SER A 148 -3.19 7.76 -17.79
CA SER A 148 -1.98 8.58 -17.97
C SER A 148 -1.83 9.63 -16.88
N VAL A 149 -2.92 10.31 -16.50
CA VAL A 149 -2.89 11.32 -15.42
C VAL A 149 -2.51 10.67 -14.09
N LEU A 150 -3.11 9.52 -13.74
CA LEU A 150 -2.74 8.81 -12.51
C LEU A 150 -1.30 8.29 -12.54
N ASP A 151 -0.78 7.88 -13.70
CA ASP A 151 0.63 7.47 -13.82
C ASP A 151 1.59 8.63 -13.54
N GLN A 152 1.27 9.83 -14.02
CA GLN A 152 2.06 11.03 -13.70
C GLN A 152 1.90 11.43 -12.23
N LEU A 153 0.68 11.36 -11.70
CA LEU A 153 0.39 11.68 -10.30
C LEU A 153 1.14 10.75 -9.33
N ALA A 154 1.24 9.46 -9.68
CA ALA A 154 1.96 8.45 -8.88
C ALA A 154 3.48 8.68 -8.82
N LYS A 155 4.06 9.48 -9.75
CA LYS A 155 5.47 9.87 -9.70
C LYS A 155 5.74 11.01 -8.71
N LEU A 156 4.71 11.76 -8.30
CA LEU A 156 4.88 12.89 -7.39
C LEU A 156 5.23 12.40 -5.97
N PRO A 157 6.15 13.07 -5.26
CA PRO A 157 6.47 12.74 -3.89
C PRO A 157 5.26 12.87 -2.96
N VAL A 158 5.03 11.83 -2.15
CA VAL A 158 3.92 11.79 -1.19
C VAL A 158 4.33 12.50 0.12
N PRO A 159 3.50 13.40 0.67
CA PRO A 159 3.82 14.10 1.92
C PRO A 159 3.80 13.13 3.11
N GLY A 160 4.90 13.13 3.86
CA GLY A 160 5.13 12.28 5.04
C GLY A 160 4.92 12.99 6.37
N THR A 161 4.83 14.33 6.40
CA THR A 161 4.53 15.14 7.59
C THR A 161 3.32 16.06 7.37
N LYS A 162 2.83 16.70 8.44
CA LYS A 162 1.72 17.66 8.33
C LYS A 162 2.16 18.90 7.55
N GLU A 163 3.35 19.40 7.84
CA GLU A 163 3.92 20.59 7.21
C GLU A 163 4.10 20.37 5.71
N GLN A 164 4.52 19.17 5.29
CA GLN A 164 4.65 18.82 3.88
C GLN A 164 3.29 18.78 3.14
N GLU A 165 2.21 18.40 3.82
CA GLU A 165 0.86 18.44 3.23
C GLU A 165 0.31 19.86 3.14
N GLU A 166 0.62 20.72 4.12
CA GLU A 166 0.22 22.13 4.14
C GLU A 166 1.01 22.98 3.13
N ASP A 167 2.33 22.76 3.03
CA ASP A 167 3.20 23.48 2.10
C ASP A 167 3.00 23.02 0.65
N ASP A 168 2.57 21.78 0.44
CA ASP A 168 2.32 21.13 -0.86
C ASP A 168 3.38 21.47 -1.92
N ILE A 169 4.66 21.38 -1.55
CA ILE A 169 5.80 21.84 -2.36
C ILE A 169 5.76 21.21 -3.77
N PHE A 170 5.49 19.91 -3.84
CA PHE A 170 5.39 19.17 -5.10
C PHE A 170 3.97 19.17 -5.71
N SER A 171 3.05 19.95 -5.14
CA SER A 171 1.70 20.18 -5.65
C SER A 171 0.83 18.92 -5.83
N LEU A 172 1.12 17.84 -5.10
CA LEU A 172 0.33 16.61 -5.16
C LEU A 172 -1.10 16.87 -4.68
N CYS A 173 -1.28 17.60 -3.59
CA CYS A 173 -2.60 17.87 -3.00
C CYS A 173 -3.46 18.71 -3.95
N ARG A 174 -2.85 19.72 -4.55
CA ARG A 174 -3.46 20.52 -5.62
C ARG A 174 -3.85 19.66 -6.83
N CYS A 175 -2.94 18.82 -7.34
CA CYS A 175 -3.22 17.97 -8.49
C CYS A 175 -4.37 16.98 -8.22
N CYS A 176 -4.43 16.41 -7.01
CA CYS A 176 -5.56 15.57 -6.59
C CYS A 176 -6.90 16.32 -6.62
N THR A 177 -6.91 17.59 -6.17
CA THR A 177 -8.11 18.43 -6.15
C THR A 177 -8.57 18.76 -7.59
N GLU A 178 -7.64 19.21 -8.44
CA GLU A 178 -7.92 19.54 -9.84
C GLU A 178 -8.36 18.30 -10.63
N LEU A 179 -7.81 17.12 -10.29
CA LEU A 179 -8.27 15.85 -10.85
C LEU A 179 -9.71 15.56 -10.46
N MET A 180 -10.14 15.81 -9.22
CA MET A 180 -11.56 15.61 -8.86
C MET A 180 -12.48 16.56 -9.61
N GLU A 181 -12.08 17.81 -9.81
CA GLU A 181 -12.80 18.76 -10.67
C GLU A 181 -12.87 18.29 -12.12
N PHE A 182 -11.79 17.71 -12.64
CA PHE A 182 -11.71 17.12 -13.97
C PHE A 182 -12.69 15.94 -14.13
N VAL A 183 -12.77 15.03 -13.16
CA VAL A 183 -13.59 13.81 -13.28
C VAL A 183 -15.09 14.10 -13.05
N ARG A 184 -15.43 15.15 -12.30
CA ARG A 184 -16.80 15.46 -11.84
C ARG A 184 -17.89 15.38 -12.92
N PRO A 185 -17.75 15.97 -14.13
CA PRO A 185 -18.82 15.91 -15.15
C PRO A 185 -19.12 14.48 -15.62
N PHE A 186 -18.10 13.63 -15.73
CA PHE A 186 -18.23 12.25 -16.19
C PHE A 186 -18.92 11.37 -15.14
N VAL A 187 -18.71 11.65 -13.85
CA VAL A 187 -19.40 10.96 -12.74
C VAL A 187 -20.88 11.34 -12.71
N LEU A 188 -21.18 12.63 -12.91
CA LEU A 188 -22.56 13.11 -12.99
C LEU A 188 -23.31 12.48 -14.16
N GLU A 189 -22.64 12.32 -15.30
CA GLU A 189 -23.17 11.60 -16.46
C GLU A 189 -23.45 10.12 -16.12
N ALA A 190 -22.47 9.40 -15.57
CA ALA A 190 -22.61 7.99 -15.19
C ALA A 190 -23.75 7.75 -14.17
N ARG A 191 -23.93 8.69 -13.22
CA ARG A 191 -25.00 8.65 -12.22
C ARG A 191 -26.40 8.83 -12.83
N GLN A 192 -26.51 9.67 -13.84
CA GLN A 192 -27.79 9.93 -14.51
C GLN A 192 -28.24 8.72 -15.33
N SER A 193 -27.32 8.09 -16.06
CA SER A 193 -27.60 6.85 -16.81
C SER A 193 -28.05 5.70 -15.89
N GLY A 194 -27.41 5.54 -14.71
CA GLY A 194 -27.78 4.50 -13.75
C GLY A 194 -29.19 4.64 -13.13
N ARG A 195 -29.74 5.86 -13.06
CA ARG A 195 -31.10 6.09 -12.55
C ARG A 195 -32.18 5.70 -13.56
N THR A 196 -31.90 5.82 -14.85
CA THR A 196 -32.84 5.49 -15.93
C THR A 196 -33.07 3.97 -16.07
N GLN A 197 -32.12 3.15 -15.62
CA GLN A 197 -32.24 1.67 -15.57
C GLN A 197 -32.93 1.13 -14.30
N GLY A 198 -33.18 1.96 -13.29
CA GLY A 198 -33.73 1.52 -11.99
C GLY A 198 -35.14 0.91 -12.03
N ASP A 199 -35.88 1.06 -13.13
CA ASP A 199 -37.25 0.56 -13.30
C ASP A 199 -37.35 -0.75 -14.11
N SER A 200 -36.24 -1.31 -14.61
CA SER A 200 -36.24 -2.64 -15.23
C SER A 200 -35.20 -3.56 -14.60
N CYS A 201 -35.70 -4.69 -14.12
CA CYS A 201 -34.97 -5.71 -13.38
C CYS A 201 -33.68 -6.13 -14.13
N LYS A 202 -32.50 -5.96 -13.51
CA LYS A 202 -31.23 -6.51 -14.02
C LYS A 202 -31.29 -8.05 -14.02
N SER A 203 -31.70 -8.61 -15.15
CA SER A 203 -31.44 -10.00 -15.52
C SER A 203 -29.95 -10.15 -15.82
N LEU A 204 -29.30 -11.16 -15.23
CA LEU A 204 -27.98 -11.61 -15.66
C LEU A 204 -28.04 -11.99 -17.14
N GLY A 205 -27.35 -11.21 -17.98
CA GLY A 205 -27.07 -11.52 -19.37
C GLY A 205 -28.07 -10.91 -20.37
N GLY A 206 -27.59 -9.97 -21.18
CA GLY A 206 -28.21 -9.64 -22.47
C GLY A 206 -28.26 -8.16 -22.85
N LEU A 207 -27.20 -7.72 -23.53
CA LEU A 207 -27.22 -6.87 -24.75
C LEU A 207 -28.18 -5.67 -24.77
N GLY A 208 -27.71 -4.52 -24.26
CA GLY A 208 -28.33 -3.23 -24.50
C GLY A 208 -27.76 -2.12 -23.62
N GLY A 209 -26.55 -1.61 -23.94
CA GLY A 209 -25.95 -0.47 -23.20
C GLY A 209 -24.44 -0.25 -23.34
N ASP A 210 -23.78 -0.73 -24.40
CA ASP A 210 -22.30 -0.86 -24.46
C ASP A 210 -21.49 0.39 -24.05
N ASN A 211 -21.92 1.60 -24.42
CA ASN A 211 -21.16 2.83 -24.10
C ASN A 211 -21.31 3.33 -22.66
N GLU A 212 -22.46 3.08 -22.01
CA GLU A 212 -22.72 3.56 -20.64
C GLU A 212 -22.07 2.65 -19.60
N ASP A 213 -22.10 1.34 -19.86
CA ASP A 213 -21.37 0.34 -19.09
C ASP A 213 -19.84 0.52 -19.25
N GLU A 214 -19.38 0.96 -20.44
CA GLU A 214 -17.97 1.28 -20.68
C GLU A 214 -17.52 2.49 -19.83
N LEU A 215 -18.31 3.56 -19.74
CA LEU A 215 -17.97 4.73 -18.92
C LEU A 215 -17.85 4.37 -17.44
N GLN A 216 -18.81 3.61 -16.89
CA GLN A 216 -18.76 3.13 -15.50
C GLN A 216 -17.55 2.24 -15.27
N THR A 217 -17.21 1.40 -16.25
CA THR A 217 -16.03 0.52 -16.20
C THR A 217 -14.72 1.31 -16.14
N GLU A 218 -14.57 2.35 -16.98
CA GLU A 218 -13.37 3.20 -16.96
C GLU A 218 -13.26 4.04 -15.68
N LEU A 219 -14.39 4.55 -15.15
CA LEU A 219 -14.41 5.23 -13.85
C LEU A 219 -14.07 4.27 -12.70
N LEU A 220 -14.53 3.02 -12.75
CA LEU A 220 -14.16 2.00 -11.77
C LEU A 220 -12.65 1.71 -11.80
N LYS A 221 -12.07 1.52 -13.00
CA LYS A 221 -10.62 1.33 -13.17
C LYS A 221 -9.84 2.50 -12.59
N PHE A 222 -10.30 3.73 -12.85
CA PHE A 222 -9.74 4.94 -12.26
C PHE A 222 -9.78 4.90 -10.73
N CYS A 223 -10.93 4.61 -10.11
CA CYS A 223 -11.04 4.52 -8.66
C CYS A 223 -10.14 3.43 -8.07
N MET A 224 -10.08 2.24 -8.69
CA MET A 224 -9.22 1.15 -8.24
C MET A 224 -7.74 1.53 -8.34
N LYS A 225 -7.33 2.20 -9.43
CA LYS A 225 -5.98 2.71 -9.58
C LYS A 225 -5.67 3.78 -8.53
N ALA A 226 -6.55 4.77 -8.34
CA ALA A 226 -6.41 5.82 -7.32
C ALA A 226 -6.28 5.27 -5.89
N LEU A 227 -7.07 4.22 -5.56
CA LEU A 227 -6.99 3.51 -4.29
C LEU A 227 -5.63 2.82 -4.09
N SER A 228 -5.08 2.22 -5.14
CA SER A 228 -3.76 1.62 -5.09
C SER A 228 -2.63 2.66 -5.09
N GLN A 229 -2.77 3.75 -5.84
CA GLN A 229 -1.80 4.83 -5.99
C GLN A 229 -2.54 6.13 -6.36
N PRO A 230 -2.39 7.23 -5.59
CA PRO A 230 -1.45 7.39 -4.47
C PRO A 230 -2.00 6.93 -3.10
N LEU A 231 -3.29 6.60 -2.98
CA LEU A 231 -3.94 6.50 -1.67
C LEU A 231 -3.36 5.41 -0.75
N LEU A 232 -2.83 4.30 -1.30
CA LEU A 232 -2.18 3.28 -0.49
C LEU A 232 -0.82 3.74 0.06
N GLU A 233 -0.16 4.67 -0.64
CA GLU A 233 1.15 5.21 -0.29
C GLU A 233 1.06 6.49 0.57
N VAL A 234 -0.14 7.02 0.77
CA VAL A 234 -0.39 8.21 1.61
C VAL A 234 -0.75 7.82 3.04
N GLN A 235 -0.18 8.47 4.05
CA GLN A 235 -0.70 8.43 5.41
C GLN A 235 -1.73 9.55 5.61
N LEU A 236 -3.01 9.21 5.70
CA LEU A 236 -4.03 10.21 6.01
C LEU A 236 -3.94 10.65 7.46
N ARG A 237 -4.03 11.97 7.65
CA ARG A 237 -4.04 12.58 8.98
C ARG A 237 -5.41 12.50 9.61
N ASP A 238 -5.46 12.44 10.93
CA ASP A 238 -6.72 12.49 11.67
C ASP A 238 -7.33 13.90 11.60
N PRO A 239 -8.67 14.03 11.57
CA PRO A 239 -9.35 15.33 11.55
C PRO A 239 -8.92 16.26 12.69
N ASP A 240 -8.59 15.70 13.86
CA ASP A 240 -8.11 16.46 15.02
C ASP A 240 -6.74 17.11 14.79
N THR A 241 -5.90 16.50 13.95
CA THR A 241 -4.53 16.96 13.67
C THR A 241 -4.47 17.94 12.49
N LEU A 242 -5.27 17.67 11.46
CA LEU A 242 -5.40 18.47 10.25
C LEU A 242 -6.88 18.46 9.82
N PRO A 243 -7.66 19.50 10.18
CA PRO A 243 -9.09 19.55 9.86
C PRO A 243 -9.34 19.54 8.35
N LEU A 244 -8.58 20.33 7.59
CA LEU A 244 -8.66 20.43 6.13
C LEU A 244 -7.49 19.67 5.51
N SER A 245 -7.75 18.45 5.04
CA SER A 245 -6.77 17.61 4.35
C SER A 245 -7.24 17.36 2.92
N PRO A 246 -6.54 17.89 1.89
CA PRO A 246 -6.87 17.63 0.49
C PRO A 246 -6.79 16.14 0.14
N LEU A 247 -5.86 15.38 0.76
CA LEU A 247 -5.73 13.95 0.53
C LEU A 247 -6.91 13.16 1.13
N ARG A 248 -7.44 13.60 2.28
CA ARG A 248 -8.68 13.02 2.84
C ARG A 248 -9.90 13.38 2.00
N ALA A 249 -9.96 14.60 1.46
CA ALA A 249 -11.01 15.00 0.53
C ALA A 249 -10.96 14.14 -0.74
N PHE A 250 -9.78 13.98 -1.34
CA PHE A 250 -9.55 13.10 -2.48
C PHE A 250 -9.98 11.66 -2.20
N ALA A 251 -9.57 11.08 -1.07
CA ALA A 251 -10.01 9.74 -0.66
C ALA A 251 -11.53 9.65 -0.55
N THR A 252 -12.19 10.64 0.04
CA THR A 252 -13.65 10.69 0.20
C THR A 252 -14.35 10.77 -1.15
N GLU A 253 -13.89 11.65 -2.05
CA GLU A 253 -14.45 11.78 -3.40
C GLU A 253 -14.28 10.50 -4.21
N ILE A 254 -13.15 9.79 -4.10
CA ILE A 254 -12.98 8.46 -4.74
C ILE A 254 -14.03 7.45 -4.24
N LEU A 255 -14.31 7.38 -2.94
CA LEU A 255 -15.34 6.49 -2.39
C LEU A 255 -16.76 6.87 -2.82
N ASP A 256 -17.02 8.17 -2.94
CA ASP A 256 -18.28 8.71 -3.44
C ASP A 256 -18.46 8.36 -4.93
N ILE A 257 -17.41 8.41 -5.74
CA ILE A 257 -17.44 7.99 -7.15
C ILE A 257 -17.76 6.51 -7.25
N VAL A 258 -17.09 5.65 -6.48
CA VAL A 258 -17.36 4.19 -6.46
C VAL A 258 -18.83 3.93 -6.13
N SER A 259 -19.39 4.65 -5.16
CA SER A 259 -20.80 4.54 -4.81
C SER A 259 -21.72 5.09 -5.91
N ALA A 260 -21.32 6.18 -6.57
CA ALA A 260 -22.09 6.84 -7.62
C ALA A 260 -22.21 6.00 -8.91
N ILE A 261 -21.19 5.19 -9.24
CA ILE A 261 -21.23 4.24 -10.36
C ILE A 261 -22.01 2.95 -10.03
N GLY A 262 -22.52 2.82 -8.80
CA GLY A 262 -23.39 1.71 -8.38
C GLY A 262 -22.68 0.54 -7.71
N GLU A 263 -21.39 0.65 -7.41
CA GLU A 263 -20.65 -0.37 -6.66
C GLU A 263 -20.92 -0.23 -5.15
N SER A 264 -21.02 -1.36 -4.45
CA SER A 264 -21.30 -1.37 -3.00
C SER A 264 -20.00 -1.48 -2.21
N LEU A 265 -19.64 -0.43 -1.47
CA LEU A 265 -18.43 -0.43 -0.62
C LEU A 265 -18.39 -1.60 0.36
N PRO A 266 -19.49 -1.95 1.09
CA PRO A 266 -19.49 -3.15 1.92
C PRO A 266 -19.26 -4.44 1.14
N ALA A 267 -19.86 -4.57 -0.05
CA ALA A 267 -19.67 -5.76 -0.88
C ALA A 267 -18.22 -5.89 -1.37
N LEU A 268 -17.57 -4.77 -1.72
CA LEU A 268 -16.18 -4.74 -2.17
C LEU A 268 -15.20 -5.07 -1.03
N VAL A 269 -15.39 -4.50 0.17
CA VAL A 269 -14.50 -4.82 1.32
C VAL A 269 -14.65 -6.29 1.73
N PHE A 270 -15.88 -6.81 1.76
CA PHE A 270 -16.14 -8.20 2.13
C PHE A 270 -16.10 -9.19 0.97
N LEU A 271 -15.69 -8.73 -0.23
CA LEU A 271 -15.58 -9.56 -1.42
C LEU A 271 -14.81 -10.87 -1.17
N PRO A 272 -13.70 -10.90 -0.41
CA PRO A 272 -12.98 -12.14 -0.17
C PRO A 272 -13.79 -13.18 0.63
N LEU A 273 -14.64 -12.74 1.57
CA LEU A 273 -15.55 -13.62 2.32
C LEU A 273 -16.74 -14.09 1.49
N LEU A 274 -17.24 -13.22 0.60
CA LEU A 274 -18.43 -13.49 -0.21
C LEU A 274 -18.13 -14.50 -1.34
N LYS A 275 -16.86 -14.64 -1.75
CA LYS A 275 -16.43 -15.64 -2.72
C LYS A 275 -16.38 -17.04 -2.13
N ARG A 276 -17.52 -17.74 -2.15
CA ARG A 276 -17.56 -19.21 -2.03
C ARG A 276 -17.43 -19.84 -3.43
N LYS A 277 -16.19 -20.22 -3.80
CA LYS A 277 -15.74 -21.01 -4.98
C LYS A 277 -15.16 -20.22 -6.17
N GLN A 278 -14.05 -20.74 -6.70
CA GLN A 278 -13.43 -20.32 -7.97
C GLN A 278 -14.40 -20.62 -9.12
N VAL A 279 -14.84 -19.58 -9.81
CA VAL A 279 -15.63 -19.65 -11.06
C VAL A 279 -14.69 -19.23 -12.22
N PRO A 280 -14.81 -19.81 -13.43
CA PRO A 280 -14.01 -19.42 -14.59
C PRO A 280 -14.34 -17.96 -14.95
N GLY A 281 -13.40 -17.05 -14.68
CA GLY A 281 -13.60 -15.59 -14.68
C GLY A 281 -12.76 -14.85 -13.64
N PHE A 282 -12.12 -15.59 -12.72
CA PHE A 282 -11.26 -15.07 -11.63
C PHE A 282 -10.19 -14.06 -12.07
N LEU A 283 -9.55 -14.24 -13.24
CA LEU A 283 -8.53 -13.31 -13.74
C LEU A 283 -9.13 -11.95 -14.14
N GLU A 284 -10.32 -11.91 -14.74
CA GLU A 284 -11.00 -10.66 -15.08
C GLU A 284 -11.44 -9.90 -13.82
N GLU A 285 -11.83 -10.63 -12.77
CA GLU A 285 -12.28 -10.04 -11.52
C GLU A 285 -11.11 -9.54 -10.65
N GLU A 286 -9.96 -10.22 -10.64
CA GLU A 286 -8.74 -9.70 -9.98
C GLU A 286 -8.20 -8.46 -10.69
N VAL A 287 -8.37 -8.36 -12.00
CA VAL A 287 -8.06 -7.14 -12.77
C VAL A 287 -9.07 -6.04 -12.48
N ARG A 288 -10.36 -6.38 -12.37
CA ARG A 288 -11.44 -5.42 -12.05
C ARG A 288 -11.35 -4.89 -10.62
N TYR A 289 -11.00 -5.75 -9.67
CA TYR A 289 -10.87 -5.40 -8.24
C TYR A 289 -9.51 -5.88 -7.70
N PRO A 290 -8.44 -5.10 -7.93
CA PRO A 290 -7.12 -5.43 -7.42
C PRO A 290 -7.12 -5.53 -5.89
N LYS A 291 -6.50 -6.58 -5.36
CA LYS A 291 -6.44 -6.81 -3.89
C LYS A 291 -5.81 -5.64 -3.13
N THR A 292 -4.84 -4.97 -3.74
CA THR A 292 -4.18 -3.77 -3.17
C THR A 292 -5.15 -2.61 -3.02
N SER A 293 -5.97 -2.36 -4.04
CA SER A 293 -7.02 -1.33 -4.02
C SER A 293 -8.08 -1.65 -2.96
N LEU A 294 -8.51 -2.92 -2.85
CA LEU A 294 -9.46 -3.35 -1.83
C LEU A 294 -8.90 -3.25 -0.40
N ALA A 295 -7.61 -3.54 -0.20
CA ALA A 295 -6.97 -3.36 1.09
C ALA A 295 -6.84 -1.88 1.48
N SER A 296 -6.54 -1.01 0.50
CA SER A 296 -6.58 0.44 0.67
C SER A 296 -7.98 0.93 1.06
N LEU A 297 -9.01 0.48 0.32
CA LEU A 297 -10.42 0.74 0.63
C LEU A 297 -10.78 0.31 2.06
N ALA A 298 -10.41 -0.91 2.47
CA ALA A 298 -10.67 -1.41 3.82
C ALA A 298 -9.99 -0.54 4.89
N HIS A 299 -8.75 -0.09 4.66
CA HIS A 299 -8.06 0.84 5.55
C HIS A 299 -8.80 2.18 5.66
N LEU A 300 -9.18 2.80 4.54
CA LEU A 300 -9.93 4.07 4.52
C LEU A 300 -11.26 3.99 5.29
N VAL A 301 -12.00 2.89 5.13
CA VAL A 301 -13.30 2.71 5.78
C VAL A 301 -13.15 2.36 7.27
N PHE A 302 -12.30 1.40 7.62
CA PHE A 302 -12.26 0.87 9.00
C PHE A 302 -11.31 1.62 9.93
N VAL A 303 -10.30 2.31 9.38
CA VAL A 303 -9.35 3.10 10.17
C VAL A 303 -9.74 4.57 10.19
N HIS A 304 -10.05 5.15 9.02
CA HIS A 304 -10.39 6.57 8.91
C HIS A 304 -11.90 6.85 8.88
N HIS A 305 -12.75 5.82 8.93
CA HIS A 305 -14.20 5.94 8.98
C HIS A 305 -14.80 6.73 7.81
N LEU A 306 -14.09 6.75 6.66
CA LEU A 306 -14.62 7.34 5.44
C LEU A 306 -15.78 6.47 4.94
N ALA A 307 -16.89 7.11 4.55
CA ALA A 307 -18.12 6.44 4.11
C ALA A 307 -18.73 5.44 5.13
N ALA A 308 -18.44 5.59 6.44
CA ALA A 308 -18.98 4.69 7.48
C ALA A 308 -20.53 4.57 7.46
N GLY A 309 -21.23 5.63 7.06
CA GLY A 309 -22.70 5.63 6.91
C GLY A 309 -23.24 4.70 5.81
N THR A 310 -22.39 4.20 4.90
CA THR A 310 -22.79 3.24 3.87
C THR A 310 -22.81 1.79 4.38
N PHE A 311 -22.19 1.52 5.53
CA PHE A 311 -22.08 0.17 6.08
C PHE A 311 -23.30 -0.18 6.96
N PRO A 312 -23.93 -1.35 6.75
CA PRO A 312 -24.96 -1.86 7.63
C PRO A 312 -24.49 -1.95 9.08
N SER A 313 -25.25 -1.36 10.01
CA SER A 313 -24.95 -1.40 11.45
C SER A 313 -25.15 -2.79 12.09
N VAL A 314 -25.61 -3.78 11.32
CA VAL A 314 -25.89 -5.16 11.78
C VAL A 314 -24.67 -6.07 11.72
N PHE A 315 -23.53 -5.62 11.20
CA PHE A 315 -22.34 -6.46 11.12
C PHE A 315 -21.72 -6.70 12.49
N SER A 316 -21.56 -7.99 12.82
CA SER A 316 -20.81 -8.42 14.00
C SER A 316 -19.34 -8.00 13.88
N PRO A 317 -18.69 -7.54 14.97
CA PRO A 317 -17.25 -7.26 14.96
C PRO A 317 -16.39 -8.44 14.50
N VAL A 318 -16.80 -9.68 14.82
CA VAL A 318 -16.11 -10.90 14.39
C VAL A 318 -16.24 -11.10 12.87
N PHE A 319 -17.39 -10.77 12.29
CA PHE A 319 -17.57 -10.81 10.83
C PHE A 319 -16.66 -9.78 10.14
N CYS A 320 -16.63 -8.55 10.65
CA CYS A 320 -15.75 -7.50 10.14
C CYS A 320 -14.26 -7.89 10.23
N LEU A 321 -13.84 -8.43 11.39
CA LEU A 321 -12.48 -8.93 11.59
C LEU A 321 -12.13 -9.99 10.55
N ARG A 322 -12.99 -11.00 10.36
CA ARG A 322 -12.77 -12.05 9.36
C ARG A 322 -12.56 -11.50 7.95
N GLY A 323 -13.32 -10.47 7.58
CA GLY A 323 -13.22 -9.84 6.26
C GLY A 323 -11.93 -9.07 6.09
N ASN A 324 -11.53 -8.35 7.14
CA ASN A 324 -10.31 -7.54 7.12
C ASN A 324 -9.03 -8.36 7.18
N LEU A 325 -9.05 -9.59 7.72
CA LEU A 325 -7.82 -10.39 7.86
C LEU A 325 -7.13 -10.71 6.53
N GLU A 326 -7.85 -10.83 5.41
CA GLU A 326 -7.23 -11.01 4.10
C GLU A 326 -6.48 -9.75 3.64
N HIS A 327 -7.09 -8.59 3.82
CA HIS A 327 -6.48 -7.29 3.53
C HIS A 327 -5.26 -7.03 4.43
N VAL A 328 -5.38 -7.37 5.72
CA VAL A 328 -4.27 -7.28 6.69
C VAL A 328 -3.11 -8.17 6.26
N SER A 329 -3.36 -9.44 5.87
CA SER A 329 -2.29 -10.33 5.42
C SER A 329 -1.58 -9.78 4.18
N LEU A 330 -2.32 -9.22 3.23
CA LEU A 330 -1.72 -8.55 2.06
C LEU A 330 -0.82 -7.39 2.48
N LEU A 331 -1.30 -6.50 3.35
CA LEU A 331 -0.55 -5.31 3.79
C LEU A 331 0.70 -5.68 4.60
N LEU A 332 0.59 -6.64 5.52
CA LEU A 332 1.72 -7.10 6.35
C LEU A 332 2.74 -7.94 5.57
N SER A 333 2.39 -8.44 4.38
CA SER A 333 3.32 -9.14 3.49
C SER A 333 4.23 -8.20 2.67
N ARG A 334 3.94 -6.89 2.65
CA ARG A 334 4.76 -5.89 1.95
C ARG A 334 6.04 -5.57 2.73
N THR A 335 7.00 -4.95 2.05
CA THR A 335 8.27 -4.49 2.64
C THR A 335 8.30 -2.99 2.93
N GLU A 336 7.38 -2.22 2.35
CA GLU A 336 7.30 -0.77 2.52
C GLU A 336 6.71 -0.41 3.88
N ASP A 337 7.35 0.51 4.59
CA ASP A 337 6.96 0.93 5.95
C ASP A 337 5.50 1.42 6.04
N LEU A 338 5.02 2.16 5.04
CA LEU A 338 3.64 2.66 5.01
C LEU A 338 2.61 1.55 4.80
N GLY A 339 2.93 0.57 3.94
CA GLY A 339 2.08 -0.62 3.75
C GLY A 339 1.97 -1.43 5.05
N LEU A 340 3.10 -1.64 5.73
CA LEU A 340 3.13 -2.30 7.03
C LEU A 340 2.36 -1.52 8.09
N GLN A 341 2.53 -0.20 8.15
CA GLN A 341 1.81 0.66 9.09
C GLN A 341 0.29 0.55 8.91
N LYS A 342 -0.20 0.62 7.67
CA LYS A 342 -1.63 0.46 7.36
C LYS A 342 -2.16 -0.92 7.72
N GLY A 343 -1.38 -1.97 7.48
CA GLY A 343 -1.72 -3.33 7.89
C GLY A 343 -1.87 -3.46 9.40
N LEU A 344 -0.94 -2.86 10.16
CA LEU A 344 -1.00 -2.83 11.63
C LEU A 344 -2.20 -2.03 12.14
N GLU A 345 -2.49 -0.86 11.56
CA GLU A 345 -3.64 -0.02 11.94
C GLU A 345 -4.97 -0.71 11.65
N LEU A 346 -5.13 -1.31 10.46
CA LEU A 346 -6.34 -2.02 10.09
C LEU A 346 -6.58 -3.22 11.01
N TYR A 347 -5.52 -3.96 11.35
CA TYR A 347 -5.63 -5.10 12.25
C TYR A 347 -5.98 -4.66 13.68
N GLU A 348 -5.30 -3.63 14.19
CA GLU A 348 -5.55 -3.06 15.50
C GLU A 348 -7.01 -2.58 15.63
N LYS A 349 -7.48 -1.76 14.69
CA LYS A 349 -8.87 -1.24 14.71
C LYS A 349 -9.90 -2.36 14.59
N SER A 350 -9.64 -3.38 13.78
CA SER A 350 -10.52 -4.56 13.67
C SER A 350 -10.59 -5.36 14.96
N LEU A 351 -9.47 -5.49 15.69
CA LEU A 351 -9.41 -6.20 16.97
C LEU A 351 -10.04 -5.42 18.13
N VAL A 352 -9.87 -4.09 18.18
CA VAL A 352 -10.42 -3.25 19.26
C VAL A 352 -11.95 -3.39 19.37
N CYS A 353 -12.65 -3.58 18.25
CA CYS A 353 -14.09 -3.79 18.22
C CYS A 353 -14.56 -5.16 18.75
N VAL A 354 -13.64 -6.11 18.97
CA VAL A 354 -13.94 -7.46 19.45
C VAL A 354 -13.69 -7.54 20.96
N ASP A 355 -14.55 -8.21 21.70
CA ASP A 355 -14.38 -8.39 23.14
C ASP A 355 -13.19 -9.31 23.47
N ASN A 356 -12.59 -9.14 24.64
CA ASN A 356 -11.53 -10.03 25.09
C ASN A 356 -12.09 -11.42 25.42
N ASN A 357 -11.33 -12.47 25.10
CA ASN A 357 -11.72 -13.87 25.30
C ASN A 357 -12.99 -14.31 24.54
N SER A 358 -13.36 -13.63 23.45
CA SER A 358 -14.59 -13.94 22.72
C SER A 358 -14.38 -14.69 21.40
N LEU A 359 -13.15 -14.78 20.89
CA LEU A 359 -12.87 -15.48 19.63
C LEU A 359 -12.68 -16.99 19.88
N PRO A 360 -13.58 -17.85 19.37
CA PRO A 360 -13.54 -19.28 19.63
C PRO A 360 -12.47 -20.00 18.81
N ALA A 361 -12.09 -21.19 19.30
CA ALA A 361 -11.06 -22.03 18.69
C ALA A 361 -11.35 -22.44 17.24
N ASP A 362 -12.62 -22.58 16.85
CA ASP A 362 -13.03 -22.95 15.49
C ASP A 362 -12.57 -21.92 14.44
N LEU A 363 -12.38 -20.65 14.83
CA LEU A 363 -11.88 -19.63 13.91
C LEU A 363 -10.42 -19.88 13.50
N LEU A 364 -9.65 -20.64 14.29
CA LEU A 364 -8.27 -21.00 13.93
C LEU A 364 -8.20 -21.99 12.76
N GLU A 365 -9.32 -22.62 12.37
CA GLU A 365 -9.40 -23.43 11.14
C GLU A 365 -9.34 -22.54 9.89
N ILE A 366 -9.68 -21.27 10.02
CA ILE A 366 -9.57 -20.29 8.94
C ILE A 366 -8.10 -19.85 8.86
N LYS A 367 -7.45 -20.16 7.74
CA LYS A 367 -6.02 -19.93 7.49
C LYS A 367 -5.53 -18.53 7.91
N THR A 368 -6.32 -17.49 7.67
CA THR A 368 -5.93 -16.11 7.95
C THR A 368 -5.72 -15.80 9.44
N PHE A 369 -6.41 -16.49 10.34
CA PHE A 369 -6.17 -16.37 11.80
C PHE A 369 -4.81 -16.93 12.23
N LEU A 370 -4.15 -17.73 11.39
CA LEU A 370 -2.81 -18.23 11.64
C LEU A 370 -1.75 -17.51 10.79
N THR A 371 -2.05 -17.16 9.54
CA THR A 371 -1.09 -16.47 8.66
C THR A 371 -0.87 -15.01 9.04
N VAL A 372 -1.91 -14.28 9.43
CA VAL A 372 -1.74 -12.86 9.85
C VAL A 372 -0.80 -12.75 11.06
N PRO A 373 -0.95 -13.55 12.13
CA PRO A 373 0.04 -13.54 13.21
C PRO A 373 1.45 -13.98 12.78
N GLN A 374 1.59 -14.89 11.81
CA GLN A 374 2.90 -15.26 11.25
C GLN A 374 3.55 -14.09 10.49
N ASP A 375 2.79 -13.37 9.68
CA ASP A 375 3.27 -12.17 8.99
C ASP A 375 3.62 -11.07 10.01
N LEU A 376 2.83 -10.94 11.08
CA LEU A 376 3.12 -10.03 12.18
C LEU A 376 4.42 -10.35 12.92
N ILE A 377 4.72 -11.65 13.12
CA ILE A 377 6.02 -12.09 13.67
C ILE A 377 7.17 -11.65 12.76
N LYS A 378 7.03 -11.72 11.44
CA LYS A 378 8.06 -11.19 10.50
C LYS A 378 8.23 -9.68 10.68
N VAL A 379 7.15 -8.92 10.81
CA VAL A 379 7.24 -7.48 11.09
C VAL A 379 7.97 -7.24 12.41
N MET A 380 7.62 -7.94 13.48
CA MET A 380 8.23 -7.79 14.81
C MET A 380 9.72 -8.13 14.86
N THR A 381 10.22 -8.97 13.94
CA THR A 381 11.59 -9.51 14.00
C THR A 381 12.49 -9.00 12.88
N LEU A 382 11.95 -8.70 11.70
CA LEU A 382 12.70 -8.37 10.49
C LEU A 382 12.51 -6.92 10.02
N CYS A 383 11.45 -6.22 10.46
CA CYS A 383 11.26 -4.83 10.04
C CYS A 383 12.40 -3.94 10.56
N PRO A 384 13.01 -3.09 9.71
CA PRO A 384 14.11 -2.21 10.12
C PRO A 384 13.65 -1.17 11.16
N THR A 385 12.41 -0.71 11.03
CA THR A 385 11.85 0.38 11.82
C THR A 385 11.35 -0.08 13.19
N ASP A 386 12.03 0.37 14.25
CA ASP A 386 11.73 -0.05 15.63
C ASP A 386 10.32 0.33 16.11
N VAL A 387 9.81 1.47 15.64
CA VAL A 387 8.44 1.93 15.92
C VAL A 387 7.42 0.91 15.41
N LEU A 388 7.63 0.39 14.19
CA LEU A 388 6.75 -0.63 13.59
C LEU A 388 6.88 -1.97 14.29
N ARG A 389 8.10 -2.40 14.66
CA ARG A 389 8.31 -3.62 15.46
C ARG A 389 7.56 -3.55 16.80
N THR A 390 7.69 -2.42 17.50
CA THR A 390 7.04 -2.19 18.80
C THR A 390 5.52 -2.15 18.67
N LYS A 391 4.99 -1.47 17.65
CA LYS A 391 3.55 -1.49 17.34
C LYS A 391 3.08 -2.91 17.00
N GLY A 392 3.86 -3.64 16.20
CA GLY A 392 3.58 -5.03 15.84
C GLY A 392 3.43 -5.94 17.07
N LEU A 393 4.35 -5.83 18.04
CA LEU A 393 4.26 -6.60 19.29
C LEU A 393 2.98 -6.27 20.10
N LYS A 394 2.58 -5.00 20.15
CA LYS A 394 1.34 -4.58 20.82
C LYS A 394 0.10 -5.18 20.15
N VAL A 395 0.02 -5.10 18.82
CA VAL A 395 -1.09 -5.67 18.03
C VAL A 395 -1.10 -7.19 18.14
N PHE A 396 0.07 -7.83 18.20
CA PHE A 396 0.19 -9.27 18.40
C PHE A 396 -0.38 -9.71 19.75
N GLN A 397 -0.02 -9.00 20.84
CA GLN A 397 -0.62 -9.26 22.15
C GLN A 397 -2.13 -9.00 22.14
N LEU A 398 -2.58 -7.91 21.53
CA LEU A 398 -4.01 -7.61 21.39
C LEU A 398 -4.75 -8.76 20.70
N SER A 399 -4.16 -9.36 19.66
CA SER A 399 -4.75 -10.52 18.98
C SER A 399 -4.87 -11.75 19.88
N ILE A 400 -3.85 -12.00 20.71
CA ILE A 400 -3.87 -13.08 21.71
C ILE A 400 -4.99 -12.83 22.72
N ASP A 401 -5.15 -11.60 23.19
CA ASP A 401 -6.13 -11.25 24.23
C ASP A 401 -7.59 -11.47 23.78
N LYS A 402 -7.87 -11.39 22.46
CA LYS A 402 -9.19 -11.65 21.88
C LYS A 402 -9.57 -13.12 21.84
N PHE A 403 -8.60 -14.03 21.76
CA PHE A 403 -8.86 -15.47 21.77
C PHE A 403 -9.40 -15.95 23.12
N ASP A 404 -10.39 -16.83 23.06
CA ASP A 404 -10.85 -17.58 24.24
C ASP A 404 -9.75 -18.53 24.74
N THR A 405 -10.01 -19.20 25.87
CA THR A 405 -9.02 -20.06 26.51
C THR A 405 -8.57 -21.22 25.62
N GLU A 406 -9.50 -21.86 24.91
CA GLU A 406 -9.18 -22.98 24.03
C GLU A 406 -8.35 -22.53 22.82
N ALA A 407 -8.79 -21.44 22.19
CA ALA A 407 -8.12 -20.83 21.06
C ALA A 407 -6.69 -20.41 21.44
N LYS A 408 -6.49 -19.77 22.60
CA LYS A 408 -5.14 -19.45 23.10
C LYS A 408 -4.27 -20.69 23.23
N TYR A 409 -4.78 -21.76 23.84
CA TYR A 409 -4.04 -23.00 24.01
C TYR A 409 -3.60 -23.58 22.65
N ARG A 410 -4.53 -23.73 21.70
CA ARG A 410 -4.24 -24.24 20.35
C ARG A 410 -3.27 -23.32 19.59
N PHE A 411 -3.45 -22.02 19.72
CA PHE A 411 -2.62 -21.00 19.09
C PHE A 411 -1.17 -21.02 19.62
N PHE A 412 -0.98 -21.13 20.93
CA PHE A 412 0.36 -21.27 21.52
C PHE A 412 1.05 -22.57 21.11
N GLN A 413 0.31 -23.69 21.05
CA GLN A 413 0.85 -24.95 20.53
C GLN A 413 1.30 -24.84 19.07
N TYR A 414 0.53 -24.12 18.26
CA TYR A 414 0.87 -23.85 16.86
C TYR A 414 2.14 -22.99 16.75
N LEU A 415 2.20 -21.88 17.48
CA LEU A 415 3.34 -20.97 17.43
C LEU A 415 4.63 -21.63 17.91
N LEU A 416 4.63 -22.29 19.07
CA LEU A 416 5.82 -23.01 19.57
C LEU A 416 6.31 -24.14 18.64
N ARG A 417 5.49 -24.57 17.68
CA ARG A 417 5.88 -25.55 16.66
C ARG A 417 6.43 -24.90 15.38
N THR A 418 6.01 -23.67 15.08
CA THR A 418 6.24 -23.04 13.77
C THR A 418 7.19 -21.85 13.82
N SER A 419 7.34 -21.21 14.98
CA SER A 419 8.31 -20.15 15.18
C SER A 419 9.72 -20.73 15.35
N ASN A 420 10.70 -20.13 14.69
CA ASN A 420 12.13 -20.44 14.88
C ASN A 420 12.88 -19.26 15.52
N HIS A 421 12.17 -18.40 16.26
CA HIS A 421 12.73 -17.20 16.87
C HIS A 421 12.62 -17.26 18.38
N SER A 422 13.75 -17.46 19.06
CA SER A 422 13.86 -17.62 20.52
C SER A 422 13.12 -16.55 21.32
N GLY A 423 13.24 -15.27 20.94
CA GLY A 423 12.53 -14.17 21.62
C GLY A 423 11.01 -14.23 21.48
N VAL A 424 10.48 -14.75 20.35
CA VAL A 424 9.04 -14.90 20.13
C VAL A 424 8.54 -16.08 20.94
N GLU A 425 9.26 -17.20 20.91
CA GLU A 425 8.94 -18.38 21.73
C GLU A 425 8.94 -18.05 23.23
N GLY A 426 9.95 -17.31 23.70
CA GLY A 426 10.00 -16.80 25.07
C GLY A 426 8.78 -15.93 25.40
N TYR A 427 8.37 -15.05 24.48
CA TYR A 427 7.16 -14.24 24.65
C TYR A 427 5.87 -15.07 24.72
N ILE A 428 5.77 -16.15 23.93
CA ILE A 428 4.66 -17.10 24.02
C ILE A 428 4.67 -17.85 25.34
N ILE A 429 5.84 -18.31 25.82
CA ILE A 429 5.98 -18.96 27.13
C ILE A 429 5.54 -18.04 28.27
N LYS A 430 5.91 -16.75 28.20
CA LYS A 430 5.43 -15.73 29.14
C LYS A 430 3.90 -15.61 29.12
N ASN A 431 3.27 -15.65 27.95
CA ASN A 431 1.82 -15.64 27.82
C ASN A 431 1.16 -16.91 28.37
N ILE A 432 1.76 -18.08 28.16
CA ILE A 432 1.33 -19.35 28.76
C ILE A 432 1.32 -19.24 30.28
N ARG A 433 2.40 -18.70 30.87
CA ARG A 433 2.47 -18.45 32.32
C ARG A 433 1.31 -17.58 32.81
N ASN A 434 0.98 -16.50 32.08
CA ASN A 434 -0.11 -15.60 32.45
C ASN A 434 -1.49 -16.29 32.39
N GLN A 435 -1.71 -17.19 31.42
CA GLN A 435 -2.94 -17.98 31.34
C GLN A 435 -3.04 -19.00 32.46
N ILE A 436 -1.94 -19.66 32.83
CA ILE A 436 -1.89 -20.56 34.00
C ILE A 436 -2.18 -19.78 35.29
N ASP A 437 -1.57 -18.61 35.48
CA ASP A 437 -1.83 -17.77 36.65
C ASP A 437 -3.30 -17.38 36.76
N SER A 438 -3.89 -16.98 35.63
CA SER A 438 -5.31 -16.63 35.55
C SER A 438 -6.20 -17.83 35.87
N ALA A 439 -5.86 -19.03 35.39
CA ALA A 439 -6.62 -20.26 35.63
C ALA A 439 -6.61 -20.66 37.11
N LEU A 440 -5.47 -20.46 37.80
CA LEU A 440 -5.30 -20.78 39.23
C LEU A 440 -5.95 -19.75 40.17
N GLN A 441 -6.58 -18.69 39.64
CA GLN A 441 -7.37 -17.76 40.44
C GLN A 441 -8.77 -18.35 40.71
N PRO A 442 -9.32 -18.19 41.93
CA PRO A 442 -10.66 -18.69 42.26
C PRO A 442 -11.72 -18.20 41.28
N GLY A 443 -12.52 -19.12 40.74
CA GLY A 443 -13.62 -18.81 39.82
C GLY A 443 -13.21 -18.52 38.36
N LYS A 444 -11.93 -18.69 38.01
CA LYS A 444 -11.41 -18.58 36.62
C LYS A 444 -10.79 -19.88 36.10
N GLU A 445 -11.09 -20.97 36.78
CA GLU A 445 -10.66 -22.31 36.44
C GLU A 445 -11.06 -22.66 35.00
N ASN A 446 -10.17 -23.36 34.29
CA ASN A 446 -10.46 -23.81 32.94
C ASN A 446 -9.69 -25.09 32.65
N ALA A 447 -10.26 -25.90 31.76
CA ALA A 447 -9.71 -27.21 31.44
C ALA A 447 -8.42 -27.16 30.62
N TRP A 448 -8.00 -26.02 30.06
CA TRP A 448 -6.91 -25.94 29.07
C TRP A 448 -5.55 -25.59 29.68
N PHE A 449 -5.54 -24.75 30.72
CA PHE A 449 -4.32 -24.32 31.42
C PHE A 449 -4.21 -24.91 32.83
N GLN A 450 -4.88 -26.05 33.07
CA GLN A 450 -4.80 -26.84 34.29
C GLN A 450 -4.79 -28.34 33.95
N GLY A 451 -4.37 -29.16 34.91
CA GLY A 451 -4.44 -30.62 34.84
C GLY A 451 -3.81 -31.24 33.60
N THR A 452 -4.49 -32.25 33.04
CA THR A 452 -3.93 -33.12 32.00
C THR A 452 -3.77 -32.43 30.64
N HIS A 453 -4.64 -31.49 30.29
CA HIS A 453 -4.54 -30.76 29.03
C HIS A 453 -3.37 -29.77 29.02
N LEU A 454 -2.91 -29.28 30.17
CA LEU A 454 -1.74 -28.42 30.23
C LEU A 454 -0.44 -29.17 29.86
N MET A 455 -0.36 -30.47 30.15
CA MET A 455 0.89 -31.25 30.03
C MET A 455 1.50 -31.29 28.62
N PRO A 456 0.74 -31.55 27.54
CA PRO A 456 1.28 -31.48 26.18
C PRO A 456 1.91 -30.13 25.84
N LEU A 457 1.35 -29.02 26.34
CA LEU A 457 1.90 -27.69 26.15
C LEU A 457 3.19 -27.51 26.94
N LEU A 458 3.23 -27.90 28.22
CA LEU A 458 4.45 -27.82 29.04
C LEU A 458 5.59 -28.66 28.48
N ARG A 459 5.31 -29.85 27.92
CA ARG A 459 6.34 -30.68 27.26
C ARG A 459 7.00 -29.99 26.06
N LYS A 460 6.29 -29.09 25.35
CA LYS A 460 6.86 -28.26 24.27
C LYS A 460 7.69 -27.10 24.81
N VAL A 461 7.33 -26.57 25.97
CA VAL A 461 8.05 -25.48 26.64
C VAL A 461 9.35 -26.01 27.26
N PHE A 462 9.28 -27.15 27.93
CA PHE A 462 10.40 -27.83 28.60
C PHE A 462 11.08 -28.85 27.66
N SER A 463 11.52 -28.36 26.51
CA SER A 463 12.30 -29.15 25.54
C SER A 463 13.43 -28.30 24.96
N LEU A 464 14.59 -28.91 24.76
CA LEU A 464 15.71 -28.33 24.03
C LEU A 464 15.72 -28.86 22.59
N PRO A 465 15.77 -28.01 21.55
CA PRO A 465 15.73 -28.42 20.15
C PRO A 465 16.73 -29.52 19.80
N ASP A 466 17.99 -29.35 20.22
CA ASP A 466 19.10 -30.27 19.94
C ASP A 466 19.61 -30.92 21.23
N GLY A 467 18.75 -31.02 22.25
CA GLY A 467 19.14 -31.56 23.55
C GLY A 467 20.34 -30.79 24.15
N PRO A 468 21.36 -31.49 24.69
CA PRO A 468 22.56 -30.84 25.25
C PRO A 468 23.37 -30.00 24.26
N GLU A 469 23.24 -30.22 22.95
CA GLU A 469 24.01 -29.52 21.91
C GLU A 469 23.35 -28.21 21.46
N THR A 470 22.17 -27.89 22.00
CA THR A 470 21.45 -26.65 21.70
C THR A 470 22.34 -25.43 21.91
N ASP A 471 22.37 -24.50 20.94
CA ASP A 471 23.04 -23.21 21.11
C ASP A 471 22.30 -22.37 22.16
N LEU A 472 22.82 -22.39 23.39
CA LEU A 472 22.22 -21.69 24.53
C LEU A 472 22.30 -20.17 24.41
N LEU A 473 23.18 -19.63 23.56
CA LEU A 473 23.24 -18.18 23.33
C LEU A 473 22.11 -17.75 22.40
N GLN A 474 21.87 -18.51 21.33
CA GLN A 474 20.76 -18.26 20.40
C GLN A 474 19.39 -18.50 21.08
N TYR A 475 19.27 -19.55 21.89
CA TYR A 475 18.02 -19.94 22.56
C TYR A 475 17.85 -19.35 23.97
N MET A 476 18.67 -18.37 24.34
CA MET A 476 18.69 -17.80 25.69
C MET A 476 17.31 -17.31 26.14
N ASP A 477 16.62 -16.50 25.33
CA ASP A 477 15.32 -15.93 25.70
C ASP A 477 14.26 -17.00 25.97
N ARG A 478 14.16 -18.01 25.09
CA ARG A 478 13.27 -19.16 25.27
C ARG A 478 13.60 -19.92 26.57
N VAL A 479 14.88 -20.28 26.76
CA VAL A 479 15.32 -21.08 27.92
C VAL A 479 15.07 -20.34 29.23
N MET A 480 15.32 -19.03 29.27
CA MET A 480 15.08 -18.20 30.44
C MET A 480 13.60 -18.13 30.80
N GLU A 481 12.71 -17.93 29.82
CA GLU A 481 11.27 -17.92 30.08
C GLU A 481 10.75 -19.32 30.46
N SER A 482 11.28 -20.39 29.88
CA SER A 482 10.98 -21.76 30.34
C SER A 482 11.38 -21.96 31.81
N LEU A 483 12.60 -21.60 32.21
CA LEU A 483 13.03 -21.71 33.61
C LEU A 483 12.19 -20.85 34.55
N ASN A 484 11.82 -19.64 34.13
CA ASN A 484 10.92 -18.78 34.89
C ASN A 484 9.53 -19.39 35.06
N LEU A 485 8.99 -20.05 34.03
CA LEU A 485 7.73 -20.78 34.12
C LEU A 485 7.84 -21.97 35.07
N LEU A 486 8.89 -22.79 34.98
CA LEU A 486 9.09 -23.93 35.88
C LEU A 486 9.18 -23.47 37.35
N ARG A 487 9.96 -22.41 37.59
CA ARG A 487 10.06 -21.78 38.90
C ARG A 487 8.69 -21.31 39.41
N TYR A 488 7.91 -20.66 38.56
CA TYR A 488 6.57 -20.19 38.92
C TYR A 488 5.65 -21.37 39.30
N LEU A 489 5.60 -22.42 38.49
CA LEU A 489 4.75 -23.60 38.73
C LEU A 489 5.03 -24.26 40.09
N VAL A 490 6.30 -24.52 40.39
CA VAL A 490 6.72 -25.19 41.64
C VAL A 490 6.47 -24.33 42.88
N ILE A 491 6.49 -23.00 42.75
CA ILE A 491 6.22 -22.09 43.87
C ILE A 491 4.71 -21.90 44.07
N ARG A 492 3.95 -21.76 42.98
CA ARG A 492 2.53 -21.37 43.02
C ARG A 492 1.60 -22.53 43.33
N ASP A 493 1.82 -23.67 42.68
CA ASP A 493 0.98 -24.86 42.81
C ASP A 493 1.55 -25.78 43.89
N LYS A 494 0.80 -26.02 44.96
CA LYS A 494 1.27 -26.83 46.09
C LYS A 494 1.20 -28.31 45.74
N VAL A 495 2.14 -29.11 46.25
CA VAL A 495 2.19 -30.57 46.05
C VAL A 495 0.87 -31.26 46.42
N THR A 496 0.19 -30.78 47.47
CA THR A 496 -1.07 -31.35 47.96
C THR A 496 -2.28 -31.02 47.07
N GLU A 497 -2.20 -29.94 46.29
CA GLU A 497 -3.28 -29.50 45.40
C GLU A 497 -3.03 -30.01 43.98
N ASN A 498 -1.80 -29.84 43.48
CA ASN A 498 -1.33 -30.26 42.15
C ASN A 498 -2.30 -29.91 41.02
N GLN A 499 -2.86 -28.70 41.04
CA GLN A 499 -3.88 -28.25 40.11
C GLN A 499 -3.36 -28.19 38.67
N THR A 500 -2.07 -27.87 38.51
CA THR A 500 -1.43 -27.80 37.20
C THR A 500 -1.03 -29.18 36.69
N GLY A 501 -0.87 -30.19 37.56
CA GLY A 501 -0.31 -31.49 37.20
C GLY A 501 1.23 -31.52 37.11
N VAL A 502 1.92 -30.43 37.47
CA VAL A 502 3.39 -30.35 37.36
C VAL A 502 4.10 -31.35 38.28
N TRP A 503 3.58 -31.59 39.50
CA TRP A 503 4.24 -32.47 40.46
C TRP A 503 4.26 -33.93 40.01
N THR A 504 3.26 -34.34 39.24
CA THR A 504 3.18 -35.68 38.65
C THR A 504 4.16 -35.90 37.50
N GLU A 505 4.62 -34.85 36.82
CA GLU A 505 5.50 -34.94 35.64
C GLU A 505 6.90 -34.36 35.89
N LEU A 506 7.18 -33.89 37.11
CA LEU A 506 8.42 -33.21 37.47
C LEU A 506 9.67 -34.05 37.16
N TYR A 507 9.60 -35.37 37.41
CA TYR A 507 10.70 -36.29 37.11
C TYR A 507 10.99 -36.36 35.60
N LYS A 508 9.95 -36.32 34.75
CA LYS A 508 10.15 -36.29 33.29
C LYS A 508 10.74 -34.97 32.84
N ILE A 509 10.30 -33.84 33.40
CA ILE A 509 10.87 -32.52 33.12
C ILE A 509 12.35 -32.49 33.53
N GLU A 510 12.70 -33.12 34.66
CA GLU A 510 14.10 -33.24 35.08
C GLU A 510 14.93 -33.99 34.04
N ASP A 511 14.44 -35.14 33.58
CA ASP A 511 15.12 -36.01 32.61
C ASP A 511 15.22 -35.38 31.22
N THR A 512 14.17 -34.74 30.71
CA THR A 512 14.09 -34.25 29.33
C THR A 512 14.56 -32.82 29.15
N PHE A 513 14.60 -32.01 30.22
CA PHE A 513 14.95 -30.60 30.14
C PHE A 513 16.10 -30.21 31.08
N MET A 514 15.97 -30.44 32.39
CA MET A 514 16.93 -29.91 33.37
C MET A 514 18.31 -30.58 33.29
N ARG A 515 18.37 -31.91 33.16
CA ARG A 515 19.64 -32.62 33.02
C ARG A 515 20.33 -32.30 31.68
N PRO A 516 19.66 -32.38 30.51
CA PRO A 516 20.24 -31.94 29.25
C PRO A 516 20.73 -30.50 29.26
N LEU A 517 19.97 -29.57 29.86
CA LEU A 517 20.36 -28.17 29.98
C LEU A 517 21.64 -27.99 30.81
N ARG A 518 21.78 -28.75 31.91
CA ARG A 518 23.01 -28.74 32.72
C ARG A 518 24.21 -29.24 31.93
N VAL A 519 24.04 -30.30 31.14
CA VAL A 519 25.10 -30.82 30.27
C VAL A 519 25.49 -29.77 29.23
N GLY A 520 24.51 -29.18 28.54
CA GLY A 520 24.76 -28.11 27.57
C GLY A 520 25.49 -26.92 28.18
N LEU A 521 25.08 -26.43 29.36
CA LEU A 521 25.76 -25.34 30.05
C LEU A 521 27.22 -25.66 30.39
N ASN A 522 27.50 -26.88 30.84
CA ASN A 522 28.86 -27.31 31.14
C ASN A 522 29.71 -27.40 29.86
N MET A 523 29.14 -27.92 28.76
CA MET A 523 29.80 -28.00 27.45
C MET A 523 30.10 -26.62 26.90
N SER A 524 29.11 -25.71 26.86
CA SER A 524 29.28 -24.33 26.40
C SER A 524 30.32 -23.59 27.25
N ARG A 525 30.26 -23.73 28.58
CA ARG A 525 31.25 -23.12 29.48
C ARG A 525 32.66 -23.61 29.18
N ALA A 526 32.87 -24.92 29.11
CA ALA A 526 34.18 -25.50 28.82
C ALA A 526 34.72 -25.06 27.44
N HIS A 527 33.84 -24.95 26.43
CA HIS A 527 34.19 -24.44 25.11
C HIS A 527 34.65 -22.98 25.17
N TYR A 528 33.85 -22.08 25.75
CA TYR A 528 34.21 -20.67 25.84
C TYR A 528 35.42 -20.40 26.74
N GLU A 529 35.61 -21.17 27.81
CA GLU A 529 36.80 -21.09 28.65
C GLU A 529 38.08 -21.47 27.88
N ARG A 530 38.01 -22.52 27.04
CA ARG A 530 39.11 -22.93 26.18
C ARG A 530 39.42 -21.88 25.11
N GLU A 531 38.41 -21.40 24.38
CA GLU A 531 38.56 -20.32 23.39
C GLU A 531 39.18 -19.04 23.98
N LEU A 532 38.78 -18.68 25.20
CA LEU A 532 39.35 -17.56 25.93
C LEU A 532 40.84 -17.78 26.25
N GLN A 533 41.22 -19.01 26.64
CA GLN A 533 42.61 -19.37 26.90
C GLN A 533 43.45 -19.32 25.62
N ASP A 534 42.99 -19.93 24.53
CA ASP A 534 43.67 -19.95 23.24
C ASP A 534 43.87 -18.55 22.68
N THR A 535 42.85 -17.69 22.79
CA THR A 535 42.93 -16.28 22.40
C THR A 535 43.95 -15.51 23.24
N ARG A 536 44.03 -15.78 24.55
CA ARG A 536 45.01 -15.15 25.46
C ARG A 536 46.44 -15.61 25.13
N GLU A 537 46.64 -16.89 24.85
CA GLU A 537 47.93 -17.45 24.45
C GLU A 537 48.38 -16.95 23.07
N GLY A 538 47.47 -16.88 22.10
CA GLY A 538 47.70 -16.28 20.78
C GLY A 538 48.10 -14.81 20.88
N LYS A 539 47.41 -14.01 21.68
CA LYS A 539 47.77 -12.60 21.94
C LYS A 539 49.15 -12.46 22.62
N LYS A 540 49.52 -13.38 23.52
CA LYS A 540 50.86 -13.40 24.13
C LYS A 540 51.94 -13.74 23.10
N LYS A 541 51.71 -14.74 22.24
CA LYS A 541 52.63 -15.11 21.15
C LYS A 541 52.80 -13.99 20.13
N ALA A 542 51.71 -13.32 19.72
CA ALA A 542 51.76 -12.16 18.81
C ALA A 542 52.49 -10.96 19.40
N LYS A 543 52.28 -10.64 20.70
CA LYS A 543 53.06 -9.59 21.40
C LYS A 543 54.54 -9.95 21.55
N GLY A 544 54.85 -11.23 21.73
CA GLY A 544 56.24 -11.73 21.74
C GLY A 544 56.92 -11.57 20.38
N GLN A 545 56.24 -11.92 19.29
CA GLN A 545 56.74 -11.79 17.92
C GLN A 545 56.89 -10.32 17.49
N ALA A 546 55.95 -9.45 17.85
CA ALA A 546 56.07 -8.00 17.59
C ALA A 546 57.28 -7.38 18.32
N ARG A 547 57.58 -7.82 19.56
CA ARG A 547 58.80 -7.41 20.29
C ARG A 547 60.09 -7.93 19.65
N LEU A 548 60.07 -9.14 19.11
CA LEU A 548 61.21 -9.73 18.38
C LEU A 548 61.46 -9.03 17.05
N GLN A 549 60.40 -8.61 16.33
CA GLN A 549 60.52 -7.84 15.09
C GLN A 549 60.95 -6.38 15.32
N SER A 550 60.52 -5.73 16.41
CA SER A 550 61.01 -4.38 16.78
C SER A 550 62.43 -4.38 17.36
N GLY A 551 62.92 -5.53 17.83
CA GLY A 551 64.28 -5.69 18.36
C GLY A 551 65.34 -6.06 17.32
N ALA A 552 64.95 -6.27 16.06
CA ALA A 552 65.85 -6.64 14.95
C ALA A 552 66.39 -5.43 14.16
N PHE A 553 66.06 -4.20 14.55
CA PHE A 553 66.70 -2.98 14.06
C PHE A 553 67.49 -2.30 15.20
N SER A 554 68.62 -2.89 15.57
CA SER A 554 69.73 -2.14 16.18
C SER A 554 70.86 -2.08 15.15
N PRO A 555 71.29 -0.89 14.71
CA PRO A 555 72.37 -0.75 13.76
C PRO A 555 73.71 -0.84 14.50
N ASP A 556 74.42 -1.95 14.35
CA ASP A 556 75.86 -2.00 14.55
C ASP A 556 76.54 -1.82 13.19
N ILE A 557 76.87 -0.58 12.79
CA ILE A 557 78.01 -0.29 11.91
C ILE A 557 78.64 1.04 12.37
N LEU A 558 79.90 0.90 12.80
CA LEU A 558 80.94 1.91 13.03
C LEU A 558 81.34 2.62 11.73
#